data_AF-A0A183F3P9-F1
#
_entry.id   AF-A0A183F3P9-F1
#
_cell.length_a   1.000
_cell.length_b   1.000
_cell.length_c   1.000
_cell.angle_alpha   90.00
_cell.angle_beta   90.00
_cell.angle_gamma   90.00
#
_symmetry.space_group_name_H-M   'P 1'
#
loop_
_entity.id
_entity.type
_entity.pdbx_description
1 polymer ?
#
loop_
_entity_poly.entity_id
_entity_poly.type
_entity_poly.pdbx_seq_one_letter_code
_entity_poly.pdbx_strand_id
1 'polypeptide(L)'
;MRRLLSVFAPPVLFQRHRATYFQPRKGIVPAFVRRFFLRYPHAHLYIVFCLLSSAMIGPSLSSVYVYLTTTPEEFKRYELERVALVRERQKYGQLWSPFDFPM
;
A
#
# COMPACT_ATOMS: atom_id res chain seq x y z
N MET A 1 -65.60 21.68 -6.85
CA MET A 1 -65.14 20.54 -7.69
C MET A 1 -63.60 20.45 -7.77
N ARG A 2 -62.88 20.34 -6.64
CA ARG A 2 -61.41 20.17 -6.63
C ARG A 2 -60.91 18.97 -5.80
N ARG A 3 -61.82 18.25 -5.13
CA ARG A 3 -61.47 17.11 -4.26
C ARG A 3 -61.55 15.73 -4.93
N LEU A 4 -62.13 15.62 -6.12
CA LEU A 4 -62.31 14.33 -6.81
C LEU A 4 -61.15 13.96 -7.75
N LEU A 5 -60.27 14.89 -8.09
CA LEU A 5 -59.17 14.65 -9.03
C LEU A 5 -57.88 14.16 -8.36
N SER A 6 -57.78 14.19 -7.02
CA SER A 6 -56.59 13.71 -6.30
C SER A 6 -56.57 12.20 -6.09
N VAL A 7 -57.66 11.50 -6.39
CA VAL A 7 -57.78 10.03 -6.18
C VAL A 7 -57.22 9.24 -7.37
N PHE A 8 -57.08 9.87 -8.54
CA PHE A 8 -56.63 9.22 -9.78
C PHE A 8 -55.20 9.60 -10.21
N ALA A 9 -54.47 10.38 -9.40
CA ALA A 9 -53.05 10.56 -9.65
C ALA A 9 -52.34 9.24 -9.31
N PRO A 10 -51.75 8.52 -10.28
CA PRO A 10 -50.86 7.42 -9.92
C PRO A 10 -49.79 7.99 -9.00
N PRO A 11 -49.37 7.27 -7.93
CA PRO A 11 -48.21 7.72 -7.19
C PRO A 11 -47.10 7.84 -8.21
N VAL A 12 -46.62 9.06 -8.45
CA VAL A 12 -45.34 9.26 -9.11
C VAL A 12 -44.36 8.65 -8.14
N LEU A 13 -44.09 7.35 -8.32
CA LEU A 13 -42.97 6.67 -7.73
C LEU A 13 -41.79 7.45 -8.26
N PHE A 14 -41.39 8.46 -7.50
CA PHE A 14 -40.16 9.17 -7.70
C PHE A 14 -39.08 8.15 -7.34
N GLN A 15 -38.86 7.24 -8.29
CA GLN A 15 -37.76 6.31 -8.28
C GLN A 15 -36.56 7.23 -8.42
N ARG A 16 -36.04 7.67 -7.27
CA ARG A 16 -34.73 8.29 -7.21
C ARG A 16 -33.84 7.22 -7.82
N HIS A 17 -33.53 7.37 -9.11
CA HIS A 17 -32.41 6.72 -9.76
C HIS A 17 -31.18 7.24 -9.04
N ARG A 18 -30.95 6.71 -7.85
CA ARG A 18 -29.74 6.91 -7.09
C ARG A 18 -28.70 6.37 -8.04
N ALA A 19 -27.95 7.29 -8.62
CA ALA A 19 -27.11 7.02 -9.77
C ALA A 19 -26.31 5.76 -9.49
N THR A 20 -26.64 4.69 -10.21
CA THR A 20 -26.25 3.32 -9.88
C THR A 20 -24.85 3.09 -10.41
N TYR A 21 -23.91 4.00 -10.12
CA TYR A 21 -22.53 3.94 -10.62
C TYR A 21 -21.75 2.74 -10.05
N PHE A 22 -22.32 2.04 -9.08
CA PHE A 22 -21.74 0.82 -8.51
C PHE A 22 -22.76 -0.30 -8.44
N GLN A 23 -23.13 -0.85 -9.60
CA GLN A 23 -23.59 -2.24 -9.61
C GLN A 23 -22.42 -3.11 -9.09
N PRO A 24 -22.61 -3.88 -8.00
CA PRO A 24 -21.57 -4.78 -7.51
C PRO A 24 -21.41 -5.93 -8.50
N ARG A 25 -20.55 -5.73 -9.51
CA ARG A 25 -20.04 -6.84 -10.32
C ARG A 25 -19.37 -7.82 -9.37
N LYS A 26 -19.77 -9.10 -9.40
CA LYS A 26 -19.06 -10.20 -8.70
C LYS A 26 -17.64 -10.24 -9.27
N GLY A 27 -16.74 -9.54 -8.61
CA GLY A 27 -15.34 -9.42 -8.99
C GLY A 27 -14.47 -10.03 -7.91
N ILE A 28 -13.25 -10.41 -8.29
CA ILE A 28 -12.25 -11.04 -7.43
C ILE A 28 -11.81 -10.11 -6.29
N VAL A 29 -11.96 -8.79 -6.47
CA VAL A 29 -11.56 -7.78 -5.50
C VAL A 29 -12.64 -7.61 -4.42
N PRO A 30 -12.31 -7.79 -3.13
CA PRO A 30 -13.25 -7.58 -2.03
C PRO A 30 -13.88 -6.18 -2.06
N ALA A 31 -15.16 -6.09 -1.71
CA ALA A 31 -15.91 -4.84 -1.77
C ALA A 31 -15.29 -3.71 -0.92
N PHE A 32 -14.61 -4.04 0.18
CA PHE A 32 -13.94 -3.05 1.02
C PHE A 32 -12.73 -2.43 0.32
N VAL A 33 -11.90 -3.23 -0.36
CA VAL A 33 -10.72 -2.77 -1.10
C VAL A 33 -11.14 -1.81 -2.19
N ARG A 34 -12.20 -2.16 -2.93
CA ARG A 34 -12.75 -1.30 -3.97
C ARG A 34 -13.24 0.04 -3.40
N ARG A 35 -14.00 0.01 -2.31
CA ARG A 35 -14.49 1.25 -1.64
C ARG A 35 -13.34 2.10 -1.10
N PHE A 36 -12.29 1.48 -0.60
CA PHE A 36 -11.12 2.18 -0.08
C PHE A 36 -10.41 2.97 -1.19
N PHE A 37 -10.09 2.35 -2.33
CA PHE A 37 -9.43 3.05 -3.43
C PHE A 37 -10.32 4.07 -4.14
N LEU A 38 -11.65 3.89 -4.12
CA LEU A 38 -12.58 4.91 -4.60
C LEU A 38 -12.62 6.15 -3.69
N ARG A 39 -12.53 5.94 -2.37
CA ARG A 39 -12.48 7.03 -1.39
C ARG A 39 -11.11 7.71 -1.35
N TYR A 40 -10.06 6.94 -1.59
CA TYR A 40 -8.66 7.37 -1.54
C TYR A 40 -7.94 6.98 -2.84
N PRO A 41 -8.13 7.77 -3.92
CA PRO A 41 -7.56 7.44 -5.22
C PRO A 41 -6.03 7.39 -5.22
N HIS A 42 -5.38 8.19 -4.37
CA HIS A 42 -3.92 8.23 -4.24
C HIS A 42 -3.33 7.21 -3.26
N ALA A 43 -4.15 6.35 -2.63
CA ALA A 43 -3.67 5.40 -1.62
C ALA A 43 -2.56 4.46 -2.15
N HIS A 44 -2.63 4.07 -3.42
CA HIS A 44 -1.61 3.24 -4.05
C HIS A 44 -0.23 3.92 -4.08
N LEU A 45 -0.17 5.24 -4.29
CA LEU A 45 1.08 6.00 -4.27
C LEU A 45 1.71 5.99 -2.87
N TYR A 46 0.90 6.17 -1.82
CA TYR A 46 1.38 6.10 -0.45
C TYR A 46 1.85 4.69 -0.07
N ILE A 47 1.17 3.64 -0.52
CA ILE A 47 1.61 2.25 -0.31
C ILE A 47 2.97 2.02 -0.96
N VAL A 48 3.14 2.40 -2.23
CA VAL A 48 4.41 2.27 -2.94
C VAL A 48 5.50 3.10 -2.29
N PHE A 49 5.19 4.33 -1.88
CA PHE A 49 6.12 5.20 -1.17
C PHE A 49 6.56 4.60 0.17
N CYS A 50 5.64 4.06 0.97
CA CYS A 50 5.97 3.37 2.23
C CYS A 50 6.86 2.15 1.97
N LEU A 51 6.56 1.37 0.93
CA LEU A 51 7.36 0.20 0.58
C LEU A 51 8.78 0.59 0.15
N LEU A 52 8.92 1.59 -0.73
CA LEU A 52 10.22 2.09 -1.17
C LEU A 52 11.02 2.74 -0.04
N SER A 53 10.37 3.55 0.80
CA SER A 53 11.04 4.17 1.94
C SER A 53 11.48 3.14 2.98
N SER A 54 10.67 2.11 3.25
CA SER A 54 11.09 1.00 4.13
C SER A 54 12.31 0.26 3.58
N ALA A 55 12.41 0.11 2.25
CA ALA A 55 13.54 -0.52 1.60
C ALA A 55 14.85 0.29 1.73
N MET A 56 14.75 1.62 1.85
CA MET A 56 15.89 2.49 2.11
C MET A 56 16.24 2.56 3.62
N ILE A 57 15.22 2.63 4.46
CA ILE A 57 15.35 2.85 5.91
C ILE A 57 15.87 1.60 6.63
N GLY A 58 15.40 0.41 6.26
CA GLY A 58 15.83 -0.86 6.88
C GLY A 58 17.36 -1.05 6.95
N PRO A 59 18.07 -1.06 5.81
CA PRO A 59 19.52 -1.30 5.79
C PRO A 59 20.34 -0.12 6.30
N SER A 60 19.78 1.09 6.33
CA SER A 60 20.45 2.26 6.90
C SER A 60 20.37 2.25 8.43
N LEU A 61 19.21 1.94 9.01
CA LEU A 61 19.05 1.79 10.46
C LEU A 61 20.00 0.72 11.05
N SER A 62 20.12 -0.44 10.41
CA SER A 62 21.03 -1.49 10.88
C SER A 62 22.49 -1.03 10.84
N SER A 63 22.90 -0.30 9.80
CA SER A 63 24.25 0.23 9.66
C SER A 63 24.54 1.32 10.70
N VAL A 64 23.57 2.19 10.98
CA VAL A 64 23.67 3.22 12.04
C VAL A 64 23.76 2.58 13.42
N TYR A 65 22.98 1.53 13.69
CA TYR A 65 23.07 0.81 14.96
C TYR A 65 24.46 0.22 15.20
N VAL A 66 25.03 -0.45 14.19
CA VAL A 66 26.40 -1.00 14.29
C VAL A 66 27.42 0.12 14.47
N TYR A 67 27.28 1.24 13.75
CA TYR A 67 28.18 2.39 13.92
C TYR A 67 28.17 2.95 15.34
N LEU A 68 27.00 3.03 15.98
CA LEU A 68 26.88 3.57 17.34
C LEU A 68 27.33 2.60 18.43
N THR A 69 27.38 1.29 18.15
CA THR A 69 27.64 0.24 19.16
C THR A 69 29.03 -0.39 19.05
N THR A 70 29.78 -0.13 17.97
CA THR A 70 31.09 -0.74 17.71
C THR A 70 32.23 0.27 17.73
N THR A 71 33.44 -0.23 17.91
CA THR A 71 34.65 0.61 17.80
C THR A 71 34.94 0.95 16.33
N PRO A 72 35.74 2.02 16.04
CA PRO A 72 36.03 2.41 14.66
C PRO A 72 36.71 1.33 13.82
N GLU A 73 37.51 0.45 14.46
CA GLU A 73 38.18 -0.66 13.78
C GLU A 73 37.21 -1.78 13.42
N GLU A 74 36.28 -2.11 14.33
CA GLU A 74 35.22 -3.09 14.10
C GLU A 74 34.25 -2.62 13.03
N PHE A 75 33.91 -1.32 13.02
CA PHE A 75 33.07 -0.75 11.98
C PHE A 75 33.71 -0.86 10.59
N LYS A 76 35.02 -0.61 10.46
CA LYS A 76 35.74 -0.81 9.19
C LYS A 76 35.69 -2.25 8.71
N ARG A 77 35.78 -3.23 9.62
CA ARG A 77 35.63 -4.66 9.26
C ARG A 77 34.21 -4.96 8.79
N TYR A 78 33.20 -4.46 9.50
CA TYR A 78 31.80 -4.59 9.11
C TYR A 78 31.52 -4.00 7.72
N GLU A 79 32.09 -2.84 7.38
CA GLU A 79 31.94 -2.25 6.04
C GLU A 79 32.50 -3.15 4.94
N LEU A 80 33.69 -3.71 5.15
CA LEU A 80 34.33 -4.62 4.19
C LEU A 80 33.52 -5.90 3.99
N GLU A 81 33.05 -6.51 5.07
CA GLU A 81 32.20 -7.70 5.04
C GLU A 81 30.87 -7.43 4.33
N ARG A 82 30.24 -6.28 4.63
CA ARG A 82 29.00 -5.86 3.97
C ARG A 82 29.17 -5.67 2.47
N VAL A 83 30.27 -5.04 2.03
CA VAL A 83 30.57 -4.85 0.61
C VAL A 83 30.80 -6.20 -0.09
N ALA A 84 31.50 -7.12 0.57
CA ALA A 84 31.72 -8.48 0.04
C ALA A 84 30.38 -9.22 -0.14
N LEU A 85 29.52 -9.20 0.89
CA LEU A 85 28.19 -9.82 0.85
C LEU A 85 27.30 -9.23 -0.26
N VAL A 86 27.33 -7.90 -0.45
CA VAL A 86 26.57 -7.25 -1.53
C VAL A 86 27.08 -7.71 -2.90
N ARG A 87 28.39 -7.82 -3.10
CA ARG A 87 28.96 -8.33 -4.36
C ARG A 87 28.57 -9.78 -4.63
N GLU A 88 28.58 -10.64 -3.60
CA GLU A 88 28.14 -12.04 -3.74
C GLU A 88 26.66 -12.12 -4.11
N ARG A 89 25.82 -11.37 -3.42
CA ARG A 89 24.38 -11.29 -3.70
C ARG A 89 24.08 -10.81 -5.11
N GLN A 90 24.79 -9.77 -5.57
CA GLN A 90 24.68 -9.27 -6.95
C GLN A 90 25.08 -10.32 -7.98
N LYS A 91 26.13 -11.11 -7.71
CA LYS A 91 26.59 -12.17 -8.61
C LYS A 91 25.52 -13.23 -8.86
N TYR A 92 24.72 -13.55 -7.84
CA TYR A 92 23.64 -14.56 -7.92
C TYR A 92 22.25 -13.95 -8.16
N GLY A 93 22.15 -12.64 -8.43
CA GLY A 93 20.88 -11.95 -8.68
C GLY A 93 19.97 -11.83 -7.46
N GLN A 94 20.50 -11.98 -6.25
CA GLN A 94 19.75 -11.97 -5.00
C GLN A 94 19.75 -10.55 -4.41
N LEU A 95 18.87 -9.69 -4.93
CA LEU A 95 18.76 -8.31 -4.44
C LEU A 95 18.16 -8.29 -3.02
N TRP A 96 18.66 -7.39 -2.16
CA TRP A 96 18.11 -7.22 -0.82
C TRP A 96 16.63 -6.84 -0.91
N SER A 97 15.77 -7.65 -0.29
CA SER A 97 14.35 -7.39 -0.15
C SER A 97 14.05 -6.90 1.27
N PRO A 98 13.12 -5.96 1.47
CA PRO A 98 12.62 -5.60 2.81
C PRO A 98 11.90 -6.76 3.53
N PHE A 99 11.79 -7.93 2.90
CA PHE A 99 11.28 -9.15 3.52
C PHE A 99 12.39 -10.14 3.93
N ASP A 100 13.66 -9.86 3.64
CA ASP A 100 14.82 -10.74 3.92
C ASP A 100 15.40 -10.53 5.33
N PHE A 101 14.61 -10.03 6.28
CA PHE A 101 15.08 -9.90 7.66
C PHE A 101 15.21 -11.29 8.30
N PRO A 102 16.32 -11.60 8.99
CA PRO A 102 16.37 -12.79 9.83
C PRO A 102 15.37 -12.58 10.98
N MET A 103 14.32 -13.41 11.00
CA MET A 103 13.51 -13.67 12.20
C MET A 103 14.31 -14.54 13.17
#